data_AF-A0A6C0JUH6-F1
#
_entry.id   AF-A0A6C0JUH6-F1
#
_cell.length_a   1.000
_cell.length_b   1.000
_cell.length_c   1.000
_cell.angle_alpha   90.00
_cell.angle_beta   90.00
_cell.angle_gamma   90.00
#
_symmetry.space_group_name_H-M   'P 1'
#
loop_
_entity.id
_entity.type
_entity.pdbx_description
1 polymer ?
#
loop_
_entity_poly.entity_id
_entity_poly.type
_entity_poly.pdbx_seq_one_letter_code
_entity_poly.pdbx_strand_id
1 'polypeptide(L)'
;MLLHYMKILKSIQKYESKHSVVISIICILYILFDISLPKIVATWIDTSIGQIIVYVLALIMFPAAGILAGVLALLAGYTLIQRASIASGNAYIYQENKAEEIKMQMLDQYNDYPKTLEEEVVATMAPIVQTGNQNFTFKPVLDDLQNAAPVDYEGVI
;
A
#
# COMPACT_ATOMS: atom_id res chain seq x y z
N MET A 1 -4.03 46.47 -13.61
CA MET A 1 -4.22 45.08 -13.13
C MET A 1 -2.95 44.50 -12.49
N LEU A 2 -1.82 44.43 -13.20
CA LEU A 2 -0.52 43.94 -12.67
C LEU A 2 0.00 44.67 -11.41
N LEU A 3 -0.09 46.00 -11.37
CA LEU A 3 0.30 46.82 -10.22
C LEU A 3 -0.50 46.53 -8.94
N HIS A 4 -1.75 46.10 -9.08
CA HIS A 4 -2.61 45.73 -7.95
C HIS A 4 -2.18 44.38 -7.37
N TYR A 5 -1.83 43.43 -8.24
CA TYR A 5 -1.31 42.13 -7.84
C TYR A 5 0.05 42.25 -7.13
N MET A 6 0.95 43.08 -7.65
CA MET A 6 2.23 43.37 -7.00
C MET A 6 2.05 44.01 -5.61
N LYS A 7 1.04 44.87 -5.41
CA LYS A 7 0.72 45.43 -4.09
C LYS A 7 0.21 44.36 -3.12
N ILE A 8 -0.64 43.44 -3.59
CA ILE A 8 -1.15 42.32 -2.79
C ILE A 8 0.00 41.40 -2.39
N LEU A 9 0.83 40.96 -3.34
CA LEU A 9 2.02 40.13 -3.06
C LEU A 9 2.96 40.80 -2.06
N LYS A 10 3.23 42.10 -2.25
CA LYS A 10 4.09 42.87 -1.35
C LYS A 10 3.46 43.07 0.03
N SER A 11 2.13 43.09 0.16
CA SER A 11 1.45 43.14 1.45
C SER A 11 1.49 41.81 2.20
N ILE A 12 1.46 40.69 1.48
CA ILE A 12 1.63 39.35 2.05
C ILE A 12 3.08 39.16 2.51
N GLN A 13 4.06 39.54 1.68
CA GLN A 13 5.48 39.45 2.01
C GLN A 13 5.90 40.42 3.13
N LYS A 14 5.28 41.61 3.24
CA LYS A 14 5.63 42.62 4.25
C LYS A 14 5.24 42.20 5.68
N TYR A 15 4.41 41.16 5.82
CA TYR A 15 4.01 40.60 7.12
C TYR A 15 4.87 39.40 7.56
N GLU A 16 5.79 38.93 6.71
CA GLU A 16 6.61 37.75 7.02
C GLU A 16 7.93 38.14 7.71
N SER A 17 8.19 37.47 8.84
CA SER A 17 9.48 37.53 9.51
C SER A 17 10.55 36.82 8.68
N LYS A 18 11.83 37.15 8.87
CA LYS A 18 12.96 36.47 8.19
C LYS A 18 12.90 34.94 8.34
N HIS A 19 12.34 34.44 9.43
CA HIS A 19 12.18 33.02 9.70
C HIS A 19 11.15 32.34 8.79
N SER A 20 10.06 33.04 8.43
CA SER A 20 9.05 32.50 7.52
C SER A 20 9.59 32.27 6.11
N VAL A 21 10.41 33.20 5.62
CA VAL A 21 11.04 33.08 4.30
C VAL A 21 11.93 31.84 4.25
N VAL A 22 12.67 31.55 5.32
CA VAL A 22 13.52 30.35 5.41
C VAL A 22 12.68 29.06 5.38
N ILE A 23 11.59 29.01 6.15
CA ILE A 23 10.67 27.86 6.17
C ILE A 23 10.06 27.62 4.78
N SER A 24 9.62 28.69 4.12
CA SER A 24 9.06 28.63 2.77
C SER A 24 10.06 28.07 1.76
N ILE A 25 11.32 28.51 1.82
CA ILE A 25 12.40 28.00 0.96
C ILE A 25 12.62 26.50 1.21
N ILE A 26 12.65 26.07 2.47
CA ILE A 26 12.82 24.65 2.82
C ILE A 26 11.66 23.81 2.29
N CYS A 27 10.41 24.28 2.42
CA CYS A 27 9.24 23.58 1.85
C CYS A 27 9.34 23.47 0.33
N ILE A 28 9.76 24.53 -0.36
CA ILE A 28 9.95 24.52 -1.82
C ILE A 28 11.01 23.51 -2.23
N LEU A 29 12.17 23.52 -1.55
CA LEU A 29 13.23 22.54 -1.81
C LEU A 29 12.71 21.12 -1.58
N TYR A 30 12.01 20.88 -0.47
CA TYR A 30 11.45 19.55 -0.17
C TYR A 30 10.48 19.05 -1.26
N ILE A 31 9.63 19.93 -1.79
CA ILE A 31 8.69 19.59 -2.86
C ILE A 31 9.43 19.28 -4.17
N LEU A 32 10.45 20.09 -4.51
CA LEU A 32 11.19 19.95 -5.78
C LEU A 32 12.14 18.74 -5.78
N PHE A 33 12.81 18.48 -4.67
CA PHE A 33 13.75 17.37 -4.55
C PHE A 33 13.01 16.10 -4.19
N ASP A 34 13.26 15.02 -4.93
CA ASP A 34 12.74 13.68 -4.62
C ASP A 34 13.56 13.03 -3.50
N ILE A 35 13.36 13.53 -2.28
CA ILE A 35 14.05 13.02 -1.10
C ILE A 35 13.34 11.75 -0.66
N SER A 36 14.03 10.61 -0.82
CA SER A 36 13.51 9.31 -0.35
C SER A 36 13.42 9.28 1.18
N LEU A 37 12.23 8.97 1.71
CA LEU A 37 12.06 8.81 3.15
C LEU A 37 12.61 7.44 3.59
N PRO A 38 13.39 7.37 4.68
CA PRO A 38 13.79 6.09 5.24
C PRO A 38 12.56 5.31 5.71
N LYS A 39 12.56 3.99 5.47
CA LYS A 39 11.38 3.12 5.74
C LYS A 39 10.80 3.28 7.14
N ILE A 40 11.65 3.45 8.17
CA ILE A 40 11.19 3.61 9.55
C ILE A 40 10.36 4.88 9.76
N VAL A 41 10.64 5.97 9.05
CA VAL A 41 9.86 7.21 9.19
C VAL A 41 8.59 7.13 8.33
N ALA A 42 8.71 6.52 7.16
CA ALA A 42 7.59 6.31 6.24
C ALA A 42 6.47 5.49 6.89
N THR A 43 6.79 4.39 7.58
CA THR A 43 5.78 3.53 8.22
C THR A 43 5.01 4.22 9.35
N TRP A 44 5.62 5.18 10.04
CA TRP A 44 4.94 5.95 11.09
C TRP A 44 3.97 6.98 10.50
N ILE A 45 4.40 7.66 9.44
CA ILE A 45 3.60 8.68 8.75
C ILE A 45 2.44 8.05 7.98
N ASP A 46 2.64 6.86 7.41
CA ASP A 46 1.67 6.15 6.57
C ASP A 46 0.50 5.51 7.37
N THR A 47 0.48 5.68 8.70
CA THR A 47 -0.70 5.35 9.51
C THR A 47 -1.78 6.42 9.39
N SER A 48 -3.07 6.06 9.48
CA SER A 48 -4.17 7.03 9.42
C SER A 48 -4.03 8.14 10.47
N ILE A 49 -3.52 7.81 11.66
CA ILE A 49 -3.25 8.77 12.74
C ILE A 49 -2.06 9.68 12.36
N GLY A 50 -0.98 9.11 11.81
CA GLY A 50 0.19 9.86 11.35
C GLY A 50 -0.17 10.89 10.27
N GLN A 51 -0.97 10.50 9.29
CA GLN A 51 -1.45 11.41 8.23
C GLN A 51 -2.27 12.57 8.81
N ILE A 52 -3.18 12.31 9.76
CA ILE A 52 -3.95 13.36 10.44
C ILE A 52 -3.02 14.34 11.17
N ILE A 53 -2.02 13.83 11.88
CA ILE A 53 -1.03 14.67 12.59
C ILE A 53 -0.28 15.57 11.61
N VAL A 54 0.14 15.05 10.46
CA VAL A 54 0.81 15.84 9.43
C VAL A 54 -0.09 16.96 8.89
N TYR A 55 -1.37 16.68 8.63
CA TYR A 55 -2.32 17.71 8.19
C TYR A 55 -2.54 18.80 9.26
N VAL A 56 -2.69 18.40 10.52
CA VAL A 56 -2.82 19.36 11.63
C VAL A 56 -1.58 20.24 11.75
N LEU A 57 -0.38 19.65 11.64
CA LEU A 57 0.87 20.39 11.69
C LEU A 57 1.00 21.39 10.53
N ALA A 58 0.56 21.00 9.33
CA ALA A 58 0.51 21.90 8.18
C ALA A 58 -0.48 23.06 8.39
N LEU A 59 -1.64 22.82 9.01
CA LEU A 59 -2.60 23.87 9.34
C LEU A 59 -2.08 24.86 10.40
N ILE A 60 -1.30 24.38 11.36
CA ILE A 60 -0.68 25.23 12.40
C ILE A 60 0.39 26.18 11.77
N MET A 61 0.92 25.87 10.58
CA MET A 61 1.88 26.77 9.92
C MET A 61 1.28 28.08 9.40
N PHE A 62 -0.03 28.16 9.19
CA PHE A 62 -0.69 29.41 8.76
C PHE A 62 -0.49 30.56 9.74
N PRO A 63 -0.82 30.43 11.04
CA PRO A 63 -0.54 31.50 12.01
C PRO A 63 0.95 31.63 12.36
N ALA A 64 1.74 30.55 12.27
CA ALA A 64 3.14 30.56 12.74
C ALA A 64 4.12 31.21 11.73
N ALA A 65 3.96 30.89 10.45
CA ALA A 65 4.86 31.36 9.40
C ALA A 65 4.17 32.32 8.42
N GLY A 66 2.84 32.35 8.36
CA GLY A 66 2.09 33.20 7.44
C GLY A 66 1.44 32.41 6.31
N ILE A 67 0.69 33.13 5.48
CA ILE A 67 -0.22 32.51 4.51
C ILE A 67 0.55 31.76 3.42
N LEU A 68 1.66 32.32 2.92
CA LEU A 68 2.46 31.69 1.87
C LEU A 68 3.13 30.40 2.38
N ALA A 69 3.82 30.50 3.52
CA ALA A 69 4.44 29.35 4.17
C ALA A 69 3.42 28.26 4.53
N GLY A 70 2.21 28.64 4.97
CA GLY A 70 1.13 27.70 5.28
C GLY A 70 0.64 26.91 4.07
N VAL A 71 0.44 27.57 2.91
CA VAL A 71 0.05 26.88 1.67
C VAL A 71 1.16 25.96 1.19
N LEU A 72 2.42 26.40 1.26
CA LEU A 72 3.58 25.57 0.93
C LEU A 72 3.72 24.38 1.88
N ALA A 73 3.44 24.56 3.17
CA ALA A 73 3.45 23.50 4.17
C ALA A 73 2.36 22.45 3.92
N LEU A 74 1.18 22.85 3.44
CA LEU A 74 0.14 21.89 3.02
C LEU A 74 0.58 21.06 1.82
N LEU A 75 1.18 21.69 0.79
CA LEU A 75 1.71 20.96 -0.37
C LEU A 75 2.87 20.04 0.03
N ALA A 76 3.77 20.52 0.89
CA ALA A 76 4.87 19.72 1.44
C ALA A 76 4.34 18.54 2.29
N GLY A 77 3.31 18.76 3.09
CA GLY A 77 2.65 17.71 3.89
C GLY A 77 1.99 16.65 3.01
N TYR A 78 1.27 17.05 1.96
CA TYR A 78 0.68 16.13 0.99
C TYR A 78 1.75 15.30 0.27
N THR A 79 2.81 15.94 -0.21
CA THR A 79 3.93 15.24 -0.88
C THR A 79 4.69 14.32 0.10
N LEU A 80 4.84 14.69 1.37
CA LEU A 80 5.37 13.82 2.43
C LEU A 80 4.51 12.57 2.63
N ILE A 81 3.19 12.71 2.72
CA ILE A 81 2.27 11.57 2.88
C ILE A 81 2.32 10.67 1.65
N GLN A 82 2.30 11.24 0.44
CA GLN A 82 2.38 10.48 -0.79
C GLN A 82 3.67 9.67 -0.88
N ARG A 83 4.82 10.29 -0.58
CA ARG A 83 6.13 9.62 -0.57
C ARG A 83 6.22 8.56 0.53
N ALA A 84 5.67 8.83 1.72
CA ALA A 84 5.62 7.85 2.80
C ALA A 84 4.82 6.61 2.40
N SER A 85 3.68 6.79 1.73
CA SER A 85 2.84 5.68 1.26
C SER A 85 3.52 4.82 0.20
N ILE A 86 4.28 5.44 -0.71
CA ILE A 86 5.10 4.72 -1.71
C ILE A 86 6.23 3.96 -1.02
N ALA A 87 6.95 4.59 -0.10
CA ALA A 87 8.10 3.97 0.61
C ALA A 87 7.69 2.84 1.57
N SER A 88 6.50 2.94 2.16
CA SER A 88 5.88 1.92 3.01
C SER A 88 5.34 0.73 2.20
N GLY A 89 5.05 0.93 0.90
CA GLY A 89 4.45 -0.08 0.02
C GLY A 89 2.93 -0.10 0.04
N ASN A 90 2.31 0.64 0.96
CA ASN A 90 0.86 0.72 1.14
C ASN A 90 0.14 1.36 -0.06
N ALA A 91 0.81 2.26 -0.79
CA ALA A 91 0.28 2.84 -2.02
C ALA A 91 -0.11 1.78 -3.07
N TYR A 92 0.65 0.67 -3.13
CA TYR A 92 0.42 -0.43 -4.07
C TYR A 92 -0.68 -1.38 -3.58
N ILE A 93 -0.82 -1.55 -2.26
CA ILE A 93 -1.83 -2.42 -1.64
C ILE A 93 -3.27 -1.94 -1.95
N TYR A 94 -3.53 -0.63 -1.97
CA TYR A 94 -4.90 -0.14 -2.20
C TYR A 94 -5.30 -0.01 -3.68
N GLN A 95 -4.33 0.20 -4.59
CA GLN A 95 -4.63 0.40 -6.01
C GLN A 95 -4.72 -0.92 -6.79
N GLU A 96 -3.84 -1.88 -6.52
CA GLU A 96 -3.84 -3.15 -7.26
C GLU A 96 -5.02 -4.03 -6.84
N ASN A 97 -5.29 -4.13 -5.53
CA ASN A 97 -6.32 -5.04 -5.01
C ASN A 97 -7.75 -4.67 -5.46
N LYS A 98 -8.12 -3.38 -5.56
CA LYS A 98 -9.50 -3.03 -5.96
C LYS A 98 -9.79 -3.32 -7.42
N ALA A 99 -8.83 -3.05 -8.31
CA ALA A 99 -8.99 -3.34 -9.73
C ALA A 99 -9.01 -4.86 -9.96
N GLU A 100 -8.19 -5.60 -9.22
CA GLU A 100 -8.17 -7.06 -9.24
C GLU A 100 -9.45 -7.67 -8.67
N GLU A 101 -9.96 -7.16 -7.54
CA GLU A 101 -11.25 -7.56 -6.96
C GLU A 101 -12.41 -7.34 -7.93
N ILE A 102 -12.49 -6.16 -8.56
CA ILE A 102 -13.53 -5.86 -9.56
C ILE A 102 -13.40 -6.78 -10.78
N LYS A 103 -12.16 -7.02 -11.24
CA LYS A 103 -11.90 -7.94 -12.35
C LYS A 103 -12.32 -9.37 -11.99
N MET A 104 -11.95 -9.87 -10.82
CA MET A 104 -12.34 -11.19 -10.34
C MET A 104 -13.85 -11.30 -10.19
N GLN A 105 -14.50 -10.30 -9.61
CA GLN A 105 -15.97 -10.26 -9.48
C GLN A 105 -16.67 -10.30 -10.84
N MET A 106 -16.15 -9.58 -11.85
CA MET A 106 -16.67 -9.67 -13.21
C MET A 106 -16.45 -11.06 -13.80
N LEU A 107 -15.24 -11.63 -13.66
CA LEU A 107 -14.93 -12.96 -14.17
C LEU A 107 -15.82 -14.03 -13.52
N ASP A 108 -16.07 -13.96 -12.22
CA ASP A 108 -16.96 -14.87 -11.50
C ASP A 108 -18.42 -14.74 -11.98
N GLN A 109 -18.89 -13.52 -12.25
CA GLN A 109 -20.23 -13.29 -12.80
C GLN A 109 -20.40 -13.90 -14.21
N TYR A 110 -19.33 -13.93 -15.01
CA TYR A 110 -19.35 -14.53 -16.35
C TYR A 110 -18.98 -16.02 -16.34
N ASN A 111 -18.56 -16.56 -15.20
CA ASN A 111 -18.21 -17.97 -15.01
C ASN A 111 -19.28 -18.73 -14.20
N ASP A 112 -20.56 -18.42 -14.47
CA ASP A 112 -21.75 -18.96 -13.80
C ASP A 112 -22.05 -20.44 -14.19
N TYR A 113 -21.00 -21.23 -14.43
CA TYR A 113 -21.10 -22.62 -14.85
C TYR A 113 -20.97 -23.56 -13.64
N PRO A 114 -21.77 -24.64 -13.56
CA PRO A 114 -21.71 -25.59 -12.45
C PRO A 114 -20.39 -26.38 -12.38
N LYS A 115 -19.58 -26.35 -13.45
CA LYS A 115 -18.21 -26.86 -13.52
C LYS A 115 -17.36 -25.92 -14.37
N THR A 116 -16.11 -25.72 -13.95
CA THR A 116 -15.14 -24.92 -14.71
C THR A 116 -14.56 -25.74 -15.87
N LEU A 117 -14.02 -25.05 -16.88
CA LEU A 117 -13.35 -25.70 -18.01
C LEU A 117 -12.15 -26.53 -17.53
N GLU A 118 -11.44 -26.02 -16.54
CA GLU A 118 -10.32 -26.71 -15.91
C GLU A 118 -10.81 -28.01 -15.24
N GLU A 119 -11.93 -27.98 -14.52
CA GLU A 119 -12.52 -29.18 -13.91
C GLU A 119 -13.00 -30.20 -14.96
N GLU A 120 -13.61 -29.73 -16.05
CA GLU A 120 -14.06 -30.59 -17.16
C GLU A 120 -12.89 -31.25 -17.89
N VAL A 121 -11.85 -30.47 -18.21
CA VAL A 121 -10.65 -30.96 -18.87
C VAL A 121 -9.87 -31.90 -17.95
N VAL A 122 -9.74 -31.58 -16.65
CA VAL A 122 -9.12 -32.48 -15.68
C VAL A 122 -9.91 -33.78 -15.55
N ALA A 123 -11.24 -33.72 -15.49
CA ALA A 123 -12.08 -34.92 -15.45
C ALA A 123 -11.96 -35.78 -16.71
N THR A 124 -11.67 -35.17 -17.87
CA THR A 124 -11.58 -35.86 -19.17
C THR A 124 -10.17 -36.38 -19.46
N MET A 125 -9.13 -35.64 -19.09
CA MET A 125 -7.74 -35.92 -19.48
C MET A 125 -6.90 -36.54 -18.37
N ALA A 126 -7.25 -36.34 -17.09
CA ALA A 126 -6.57 -37.05 -16.03
C ALA A 126 -7.05 -38.51 -16.02
N PRO A 127 -6.15 -39.51 -15.99
CA PRO A 127 -6.50 -40.90 -15.82
C PRO A 127 -6.93 -41.14 -14.35
N ILE A 128 -8.02 -40.51 -13.93
CA ILE A 128 -8.63 -40.72 -12.63
C ILE A 128 -9.46 -42.00 -12.77
N VAL A 129 -8.95 -43.09 -12.18
CA VAL A 129 -9.71 -44.34 -12.07
C VAL A 129 -10.90 -44.06 -11.14
N GLN A 130 -12.05 -43.70 -11.71
CA GLN A 130 -13.32 -43.60 -10.99
C GLN A 130 -13.71 -45.02 -10.58
N THR A 131 -13.22 -45.40 -9.42
CA THR A 131 -13.46 -46.72 -8.86
C THR A 131 -14.89 -46.78 -8.37
N GLY A 132 -15.80 -47.20 -9.24
CA GLY A 132 -17.10 -47.68 -8.81
C GLY A 132 -16.89 -48.91 -7.92
N ASN A 133 -16.97 -48.71 -6.61
CA ASN A 133 -17.17 -49.76 -5.60
C ASN A 133 -16.30 -51.03 -5.75
N GLN A 134 -15.04 -50.89 -6.18
CA GLN A 134 -14.08 -51.99 -6.13
C GLN A 134 -13.27 -51.85 -4.86
N ASN A 135 -13.36 -52.85 -3.98
CA ASN A 135 -12.54 -52.97 -2.78
C ASN A 135 -11.08 -53.21 -3.19
N PHE A 136 -10.37 -52.16 -3.58
CA PHE A 136 -8.94 -52.23 -3.81
C PHE A 136 -8.25 -52.39 -2.47
N THR A 137 -7.70 -53.59 -2.23
CA THR A 137 -6.79 -53.83 -1.12
C THR A 137 -5.44 -53.22 -1.51
N PHE A 138 -5.29 -51.92 -1.28
CA PHE A 138 -4.00 -51.26 -1.37
C PHE A 138 -3.20 -51.55 -0.11
N LYS A 139 -2.03 -52.16 -0.27
CA LYS A 139 -1.05 -52.30 0.81
C LYS A 139 0.02 -51.23 0.60
N PRO A 140 0.08 -50.17 1.42
CA PRO A 140 1.17 -49.22 1.34
C PRO A 140 2.48 -49.98 1.60
N VAL A 141 3.38 -49.94 0.62
CA VAL A 141 4.77 -50.39 0.83
C VAL A 141 5.54 -49.16 1.25
N LEU A 142 5.91 -49.11 2.53
CA LEU A 142 6.84 -48.10 3.02
C LEU A 142 8.23 -48.44 2.50
N ASP A 143 8.88 -47.47 1.86
CA ASP A 143 10.30 -47.56 1.50
C ASP A 143 11.17 -47.32 2.75
N ASP A 144 12.48 -47.57 2.64
CA ASP A 144 13.41 -47.44 3.75
C ASP A 144 13.36 -46.03 4.36
N LEU A 145 13.07 -45.95 5.66
CA LEU A 145 12.76 -44.71 6.36
C LEU A 145 13.99 -43.81 6.59
N GLN A 146 15.21 -44.24 6.24
CA GLN A 146 16.43 -43.43 6.39
C GLN A 146 16.57 -42.76 7.77
N ASN A 147 16.29 -43.50 8.85
CA ASN A 147 16.22 -43.01 10.25
C ASN A 147 15.09 -42.01 10.57
N ALA A 148 14.07 -41.89 9.72
CA ALA A 148 12.84 -41.18 10.06
C ALA A 148 11.99 -41.99 11.05
N ALA A 149 11.24 -41.29 11.88
CA ALA A 149 10.28 -41.91 12.79
C ALA A 149 9.18 -42.62 11.98
N PRO A 150 8.80 -43.85 12.35
CA PRO A 150 7.72 -44.57 11.68
C PRO A 150 6.36 -43.88 11.94
N VAL A 151 5.39 -44.18 11.08
CA VAL A 151 4.06 -43.52 11.09
C VAL A 151 3.27 -43.81 12.38
N ASP A 152 3.60 -44.87 13.09
CA ASP A 152 3.02 -45.31 14.37
C ASP A 152 3.85 -44.91 15.60
N TYR A 153 4.80 -43.98 15.46
CA TYR A 153 5.63 -43.55 16.57
C TYR A 153 4.86 -42.66 17.56
N GLU A 154 4.46 -43.22 18.71
CA GLU A 154 3.76 -42.49 19.80
C GLU A 154 4.69 -41.59 20.65
N GLY A 155 5.97 -41.46 20.27
CA GLY A 155 6.94 -40.70 21.05
C GLY A 155 7.43 -41.46 22.29
N VAL A 156 8.58 -41.02 22.81
CA VAL A 156 9.04 -41.39 24.15
C VAL A 156 8.69 -40.21 25.05
N ILE A 157 7.85 -40.45 26.07
CA ILE A 157 7.61 -39.51 27.16
C ILE A 157 8.88 -39.32 27.99
#